data_AF-A0A7T8QV11-F1
#
_entry.id   AF-A0A7T8QV11-F1
#
_cell.length_a   1.000
_cell.length_b   1.000
_cell.length_c   1.000
_cell.angle_alpha   90.00
_cell.angle_beta   90.00
_cell.angle_gamma   90.00
#
_symmetry.space_group_name_H-M   'P 1'
#
loop_
_entity.id
_entity.type
_entity.pdbx_description
1 polymer ?
#
loop_
_entity_poly.entity_id
_entity_poly.type
_entity_poly.pdbx_seq_one_letter_code
_entity_poly.pdbx_strand_id
1 'polypeptide(L)'
;MAPQEITLRTLVVDYMNDLSSSGIPIEQEFDIKFVGRAVGASRRPINRTAVLANLESILEKEAQAGHFFKSGEGRFVLQAPLLSTYHPHHHPPLPPPPTSSQPSFILSPAP
;
A
#
# COMPACT_ATOMS: atom_id res chain seq x y z
N MET A 1 8.36 22.86 1.32
CA MET A 1 8.55 21.39 1.43
C MET A 1 8.44 21.03 2.89
N ALA A 2 7.41 20.30 3.31
CA ALA A 2 7.36 19.79 4.68
C ALA A 2 8.53 18.80 4.86
N PRO A 3 9.27 18.84 5.98
CA PRO A 3 10.23 17.81 6.29
C PRO A 3 9.46 16.48 6.32
N GLN A 4 9.82 15.54 5.45
CA GLN A 4 9.22 14.23 5.50
C GLN A 4 9.68 13.56 6.79
N GLU A 5 8.79 13.41 7.76
CA GLU A 5 9.09 12.69 9.00
C GLU A 5 9.51 11.27 8.65
N ILE A 6 10.69 10.87 9.13
CA ILE A 6 11.21 9.52 8.91
C ILE A 6 10.49 8.61 9.89
N THR A 7 9.56 7.82 9.37
CA THR A 7 8.74 6.86 10.12
C THR A 7 9.39 5.47 10.09
N LEU A 8 9.08 4.61 11.07
CA LEU A 8 9.46 3.20 11.02
C LEU A 8 8.97 2.55 9.72
N ARG A 9 7.76 2.92 9.27
CA ARG A 9 7.24 2.49 7.97
C ARG A 9 8.19 2.78 6.82
N THR A 10 8.70 4.01 6.73
CA THR A 10 9.68 4.37 5.69
C THR A 10 10.93 3.49 5.77
N LEU A 11 11.44 3.24 6.97
CA LEU A 11 12.63 2.41 7.18
C LEU A 11 12.40 0.95 6.77
N VAL A 12 11.26 0.39 7.13
CA VAL A 12 10.86 -0.97 6.77
C VAL A 12 10.70 -1.09 5.25
N VAL A 13 10.04 -0.13 4.60
CA VAL A 13 9.87 -0.11 3.14
C VAL A 13 11.21 0.00 2.41
N ASP A 14 12.12 0.88 2.85
CA ASP A 14 13.47 0.98 2.27
C ASP A 14 14.22 -0.35 2.39
N TYR A 15 14.15 -0.98 3.57
CA TYR A 15 14.80 -2.26 3.82
C TYR A 15 14.21 -3.38 2.97
N MET A 16 12.88 -3.44 2.83
CA MET A 16 12.23 -4.36 1.91
C MET A 16 12.69 -4.12 0.47
N ASN A 17 12.75 -2.86 0.01
CA ASN A 17 13.20 -2.58 -1.35
C ASN A 17 14.65 -3.06 -1.61
N ASP A 18 15.53 -2.95 -0.61
CA ASP A 18 16.90 -3.46 -0.66
C ASP A 18 16.95 -5.00 -0.75
N LEU A 19 16.11 -5.70 0.03
CA LEU A 19 15.95 -7.15 -0.02
C LEU A 19 15.40 -7.63 -1.38
N SER A 20 14.37 -6.96 -1.90
CA SER A 20 13.79 -7.23 -3.23
C SER A 20 14.85 -7.09 -4.32
N SER A 21 15.66 -6.03 -4.24
CA SER A 21 16.75 -5.78 -5.21
C SER A 21 17.83 -6.86 -5.15
N SER A 22 17.97 -7.52 -4.01
CA SER A 22 18.89 -8.65 -3.79
C SER A 22 18.28 -10.01 -4.15
N GLY A 23 17.03 -10.05 -4.64
CA GLY A 23 16.32 -11.28 -5.01
C GLY A 23 15.79 -12.08 -3.80
N ILE A 24 15.74 -11.47 -2.62
CA ILE A 24 15.23 -12.13 -1.40
C ILE A 24 13.70 -11.95 -1.37
N PRO A 25 12.92 -13.06 -1.28
CA PRO A 25 11.47 -12.95 -1.19
C PRO A 25 11.08 -12.26 0.11
N ILE A 26 10.13 -11.34 0.01
CA ILE A 26 9.69 -10.54 1.15
C ILE A 26 8.33 -11.00 1.59
N GLU A 27 8.25 -11.44 2.84
CA GLU A 27 6.98 -11.78 3.45
C GLU A 27 6.18 -10.52 3.75
N GLN A 28 4.87 -10.60 3.55
CA GLN A 28 3.96 -9.48 3.79
C GLN A 28 3.80 -9.21 5.29
N GLU A 29 3.95 -10.26 6.11
CA GLU A 29 3.94 -10.24 7.56
C GLU A 29 5.37 -10.33 8.10
N PHE A 30 5.70 -9.52 9.10
CA PHE A 30 7.02 -9.47 9.72
C PHE A 30 6.92 -9.22 11.23
N ASP A 31 7.96 -9.61 11.97
CA ASP A 31 8.03 -9.43 13.41
C ASP A 31 8.84 -8.19 13.82
N ILE A 32 8.80 -7.83 15.10
CA ILE A 32 9.54 -6.66 15.61
C ILE A 32 11.06 -6.74 15.36
N LYS A 33 11.66 -7.94 15.31
CA LYS A 33 13.09 -8.08 15.00
C LYS A 33 13.38 -7.66 13.56
N PHE A 34 12.45 -7.91 12.64
CA PHE A 34 12.56 -7.42 11.27
C PHE A 34 12.60 -5.89 11.23
N VAL A 35 11.72 -5.22 11.98
CA VAL A 35 11.71 -3.76 12.11
C VAL A 35 13.03 -3.27 12.71
N GLY A 36 13.54 -3.94 13.74
CA GLY A 36 14.85 -3.65 14.32
C GLY A 36 16.00 -3.77 13.32
N ARG A 37 15.98 -4.79 12.46
CA ARG A 37 16.95 -4.94 11.36
C ARG A 37 16.83 -3.80 10.35
N ALA A 38 15.62 -3.42 9.96
CA ALA A 38 15.38 -2.30 9.06
C ALA A 38 15.94 -0.97 9.63
N VAL A 39 15.72 -0.70 10.92
CA VAL A 39 16.29 0.46 11.63
C VAL A 39 17.83 0.38 11.65
N GLY A 40 18.39 -0.79 11.96
CA GLY A 40 19.84 -1.01 12.00
C GLY A 40 20.52 -0.87 10.65
N ALA A 41 19.88 -1.36 9.59
CA ALA A 41 20.34 -1.26 8.21
C ALA A 41 20.12 0.12 7.58
N SER A 42 19.33 0.99 8.23
CA SER A 42 19.00 2.29 7.67
C SER A 42 20.22 3.20 7.53
N ARG A 43 20.37 3.73 6.30
CA ARG A 43 21.34 4.77 5.95
C ARG A 43 20.82 6.19 6.22
N ARG A 44 19.58 6.33 6.71
CA ARG A 44 18.98 7.63 7.02
C ARG A 44 19.62 8.26 8.26
N PRO A 45 19.64 9.60 8.37
CA PRO A 45 20.17 10.31 9.53
C PRO A 45 19.20 10.24 10.72
N ILE A 46 19.02 9.04 11.30
CA ILE A 46 18.18 8.79 12.47
C ILE A 46 19.04 8.40 13.68
N ASN A 47 18.56 8.71 14.90
CA ASN A 47 19.19 8.21 16.12
C ASN A 47 18.82 6.73 16.34
N ARG A 48 19.55 5.83 15.68
CA ARG A 48 19.28 4.38 15.70
C ARG A 48 19.21 3.83 17.13
N THR A 49 20.11 4.26 18.01
CA THR A 49 20.15 3.79 19.40
C THR A 49 18.87 4.15 20.15
N ALA A 50 18.40 5.38 20.01
CA ALA A 50 17.15 5.82 20.64
C ALA A 50 15.93 5.10 20.05
N VAL A 51 15.89 4.89 18.73
CA VAL A 51 14.80 4.17 18.06
C VAL A 51 14.77 2.70 18.49
N LEU A 52 15.92 2.02 18.51
CA LEU A 52 16.02 0.62 18.94
C LEU A 52 15.66 0.44 20.42
N ALA A 53 16.09 1.37 21.29
CA ALA A 53 15.75 1.33 22.71
C ALA A 53 14.26 1.52 22.99
N ASN A 54 13.53 2.18 22.10
CA ASN A 54 12.10 2.45 22.24
C ASN A 54 11.28 1.78 21.13
N LEU A 55 11.81 0.72 20.50
CA LEU A 55 11.28 0.18 19.25
C LEU A 55 9.83 -0.28 19.40
N GLU A 56 9.52 -0.98 20.49
CA GLU A 56 8.16 -1.44 20.80
C GLU A 56 7.18 -0.28 20.88
N SER A 57 7.50 0.73 21.70
CA SER A 57 6.63 1.89 21.90
C SER A 57 6.44 2.71 20.63
N ILE A 58 7.49 2.88 19.81
CA ILE A 58 7.39 3.60 18.54
C ILE A 58 6.55 2.78 17.55
N LEU A 59 6.77 1.47 17.47
CA LEU A 59 6.02 0.57 16.58
C LEU A 59 4.52 0.54 16.93
N GLU A 60 4.18 0.54 18.22
CA GLU A 60 2.79 0.66 18.68
C GLU A 60 2.16 1.99 18.28
N LYS A 61 2.89 3.11 18.42
CA LYS A 61 2.42 4.44 17.97
C LYS A 61 2.20 4.48 16.47
N GLU A 62 3.09 3.90 15.68
CA GLU A 62 2.92 3.83 14.23
C GLU A 62 1.78 2.90 13.82
N ALA A 63 1.56 1.81 14.55
CA ALA A 63 0.38 0.95 14.35
C ALA A 63 -0.91 1.73 14.64
N GLN A 64 -0.96 2.51 15.73
CA GLN A 64 -2.10 3.39 16.05
C GLN A 64 -2.30 4.50 15.00
N ALA A 65 -1.21 4.98 14.38
CA ALA A 65 -1.26 5.93 13.28
C ALA A 65 -1.71 5.30 11.95
N GLY A 66 -1.94 3.98 11.89
CA GLY A 66 -2.38 3.27 10.69
C GLY A 66 -1.25 2.99 9.69
N HIS A 67 0.02 3.00 10.15
CA HIS A 67 1.16 2.62 9.31
C HIS A 67 1.36 1.10 9.26
N PHE A 68 1.00 0.41 10.35
CA PHE A 68 1.13 -1.03 10.51
C PHE A 68 -0.18 -1.61 11.05
N PHE A 69 -0.55 -2.78 10.55
CA PHE A 69 -1.62 -3.57 11.14
C PHE A 69 -1.02 -4.70 11.98
N LYS A 70 -1.54 -4.92 13.19
CA LYS A 70 -1.09 -6.02 14.05
C LYS A 70 -1.91 -7.27 13.71
N SER A 71 -1.28 -8.20 13.00
CA SER A 71 -1.91 -9.45 12.55
C SER A 71 -1.96 -10.51 13.66
N GLY A 72 -1.01 -10.46 14.60
CA GLY A 72 -0.93 -11.40 15.72
C GLY A 72 0.05 -10.96 16.80
N GLU A 73 0.36 -11.87 17.72
CA GLU A 73 1.30 -11.60 18.81
C GLU A 73 2.71 -11.36 18.26
N GLY A 74 3.17 -10.11 18.32
CA GLY A 74 4.47 -9.69 17.80
C GLY A 74 4.58 -9.66 16.27
N ARG A 75 3.47 -9.80 15.53
CA ARG A 75 3.45 -9.82 14.05
C ARG A 75 2.70 -8.64 13.46
N PHE A 76 3.31 -8.02 12.46
CA PHE A 76 2.88 -6.78 11.84
C PHE A 76 2.86 -6.91 10.32
N VAL A 77 1.92 -6.22 9.70
CA VAL A 77 1.78 -6.09 8.24
C VAL A 77 1.85 -4.61 7.90
N LEU A 78 2.59 -4.27 6.83
CA LEU A 78 2.60 -2.90 6.32
C LEU A 78 1.20 -2.56 5.80
N GLN A 79 0.60 -1.51 6.35
CA GLN A 79 -0.64 -1.02 5.80
C GLN A 79 -0.31 -0.29 4.48
N ALA A 80 -0.91 -0.76 3.39
CA ALA A 80 -0.86 -0.05 2.12
C ALA A 80 -1.31 1.39 2.39
N PRO A 81 -0.64 2.40 1.80
CA PRO A 81 -1.19 3.74 1.89
C PRO A 81 -2.60 3.61 1.32
N LEU A 82 -3.60 4.09 2.06
CA LEU A 82 -4.92 4.30 1.50
C LEU A 82 -4.70 5.33 0.39
N LEU A 83 -4.37 4.87 -0.82
CA LEU A 83 -4.80 5.56 -2.01
C LEU A 83 -6.29 5.69 -1.75
N SER A 84 -6.68 6.90 -1.40
CA SER A 84 -8.06 7.32 -1.46
C SER A 84 -8.44 7.02 -2.90
N THR A 85 -8.94 5.82 -3.14
CA THR A 85 -9.72 5.49 -4.30
C THR A 85 -10.83 6.52 -4.21
N TYR A 86 -10.64 7.62 -4.95
CA TYR A 86 -11.70 8.24 -5.69
C TYR A 86 -12.54 7.06 -6.16
N HIS A 87 -13.63 6.77 -5.47
CA HIS A 87 -14.70 6.01 -6.07
C HIS A 87 -15.05 6.88 -7.29
N PRO A 88 -14.77 6.46 -8.55
CA PRO A 88 -15.57 7.00 -9.62
C PRO A 88 -17.00 6.68 -9.19
N HIS A 89 -17.81 7.72 -9.06
CA HIS A 89 -19.24 7.62 -8.84
C HIS A 89 -19.73 6.41 -9.61
N HIS A 90 -20.24 5.41 -8.90
CA HIS A 90 -20.98 4.31 -9.48
C HIS A 90 -22.15 4.96 -10.22
N HIS A 91 -21.92 5.27 -11.50
CA HIS A 91 -22.94 5.68 -12.42
C HIS A 91 -23.90 4.50 -12.48
N PRO A 92 -25.18 4.65 -12.12
CA PRO A 92 -26.12 3.56 -12.32
C PRO A 92 -26.09 3.17 -13.81
N PRO A 93 -26.22 1.88 -14.14
CA PRO A 93 -26.19 1.45 -15.53
C PRO A 93 -27.27 2.20 -16.29
N LEU A 94 -26.88 2.86 -17.39
CA LEU A 94 -27.86 3.45 -18.29
C LEU A 94 -28.82 2.32 -18.74
N PRO A 95 -30.13 2.57 -18.77
CA PRO A 95 -31.08 1.58 -19.26
C PRO A 95 -30.73 1.22 -20.71
N PRO A 96 -30.93 -0.05 -21.12
CA PRO A 96 -30.69 -0.47 -22.49
C PRO A 96 -31.57 0.35 -23.44
N PRO A 97 -31.09 0.68 -24.66
CA PRO A 97 -31.91 1.38 -25.64
C PRO A 97 -33.14 0.55 -25.98
N PRO A 98 -34.31 1.18 -26.22
CA PRO A 98 -35.48 0.44 -26.65
C PRO A 98 -35.17 -0.24 -27.99
N THR A 99 -35.35 -1.56 -28.02
CA THR A 99 -35.45 -2.35 -29.26
C THR A 99 -36.57 -1.78 -30.11
N SER A 100 -36.20 -0.92 -31.06
CA SER A 100 -37.11 -0.45 -32.09
C SER A 100 -37.22 -1.53 -33.16
N SER A 101 -38.26 -2.35 -33.04
CA SER A 101 -38.77 -3.15 -34.13
C SER A 101 -39.16 -2.24 -35.30
N GLN A 102 -38.40 -2.27 -36.40
CA GLN A 102 -38.93 -1.91 -37.70
C GLN A 102 -38.15 -2.60 -38.83
N PRO A 103 -38.77 -3.49 -39.62
CA PRO A 103 -38.19 -3.95 -40.88
C PRO A 103 -38.50 -2.89 -41.95
N SER A 104 -37.51 -2.07 -42.29
CA SER A 104 -37.61 -1.16 -43.44
C SER A 104 -36.91 -1.76 -44.65
N PHE A 105 -37.73 -2.35 -45.53
CA PHE A 105 -37.43 -2.63 -46.94
C PHE A 105 -36.91 -1.38 -47.65
N ILE A 106 -35.69 -1.41 -48.23
CA ILE A 106 -35.27 -0.72 -49.46
C ILE A 106 -33.85 -1.16 -49.83
N LEU A 107 -33.68 -2.04 -50.84
CA LEU A 107 -33.39 -1.75 -52.25
C LEU A 107 -31.88 -1.55 -52.53
N SER A 108 -31.28 -2.50 -53.26
CA SER A 108 -29.91 -2.51 -53.84
C SER A 108 -29.64 -1.29 -54.76
N PRO A 109 -28.38 -0.98 -55.18
CA PRO A 109 -27.72 -1.79 -56.23
C PRO A 109 -26.15 -1.82 -56.30
N ALA A 110 -25.67 -2.80 -57.09
CA ALA A 110 -24.49 -2.80 -57.98
C ALA A 110 -23.06 -2.94 -57.40
N PRO A 111 -22.06 -3.44 -58.16
CA PRO A 111 -22.04 -3.75 -59.61
C PRO A 111 -22.12 -5.24 -60.00
#